data_AF-A0A937Q7L1-F1
#
_entry.id   AF-A0A937Q7L1-F1
#
_cell.length_a   1.000
_cell.length_b   1.000
_cell.length_c   1.000
_cell.angle_alpha   90.00
_cell.angle_beta   90.00
_cell.angle_gamma   90.00
#
_symmetry.space_group_name_H-M   'P 1'
#
loop_
_entity.id
_entity.type
_entity.pdbx_description
1 polymer ?
#
loop_
_entity_poly.entity_id
_entity_poly.type
_entity_poly.pdbx_seq_one_letter_code
_entity_poly.pdbx_strand_id
1 'polypeptide(L)'
;MNIVQLKKLSYDEVAKCNKCGFCLPSCPTYLVKKSEAYSPRGRNAITRFAIENSLDLNADTEKAIFTCLGCGACAAACLSSVQTKDLIFQNRECQVDRGFYPKVAKRLVKTLEESRNISDDDQDDRAEWQELIKDLPEDAFEKERSDILFFVGCVASFFPMVQKIPANMAKILQMAEVDFTILGGDEWCCGFPLVGAGMPEKLEELKKHNLQKVAEVGAKKIVFTCPSCLHTWKHL
;
A
#
# COMPACT_ATOMS: atom_id res chain seq x y z
N MET A 1 -12.18 -11.01 2.68
CA MET A 1 -11.93 -12.41 3.13
C MET A 1 -12.79 -12.69 4.36
N ASN A 2 -13.49 -13.82 4.45
CA ASN A 2 -14.26 -14.20 5.65
C ASN A 2 -13.47 -15.12 6.61
N ILE A 3 -14.03 -15.41 7.80
CA ILE A 3 -13.34 -16.21 8.83
C ILE A 3 -13.02 -17.65 8.39
N VAL A 4 -13.85 -18.24 7.53
CA VAL A 4 -13.66 -19.61 7.02
C VAL A 4 -12.47 -19.63 6.06
N GLN A 5 -12.37 -18.61 5.20
CA GLN A 5 -11.23 -18.41 4.30
C GLN A 5 -9.95 -18.14 5.11
N LEU A 6 -10.00 -17.26 6.11
CA LEU A 6 -8.87 -17.00 6.99
C LEU A 6 -8.37 -18.28 7.66
N LYS A 7 -9.29 -19.09 8.21
CA LYS A 7 -8.94 -20.40 8.80
C LYS A 7 -8.22 -21.30 7.79
N LYS A 8 -8.78 -21.45 6.59
CA LYS A 8 -8.24 -22.33 5.55
C LYS A 8 -6.85 -21.91 5.08
N LEU A 9 -6.59 -20.60 4.97
CA LEU A 9 -5.36 -20.07 4.40
C LEU A 9 -4.25 -19.84 5.43
N SER A 10 -4.61 -19.61 6.70
CA SER A 10 -3.69 -19.05 7.70
C SER A 10 -3.41 -19.96 8.90
N TYR A 11 -4.17 -21.06 9.09
CA TYR A 11 -4.07 -21.87 10.31
C TYR A 11 -2.69 -22.50 10.50
N ASP A 12 -2.18 -23.18 9.48
CA ASP A 12 -0.88 -23.86 9.56
C ASP A 12 0.26 -22.85 9.79
N GLU A 13 0.17 -21.69 9.14
CA GLU A 13 1.16 -20.62 9.27
C GLU A 13 1.17 -20.02 10.68
N VAL A 14 -0.01 -19.70 11.24
CA VAL A 14 -0.09 -19.13 12.59
C VAL A 14 0.27 -20.17 13.67
N ALA A 15 0.04 -21.46 13.41
CA ALA A 15 0.37 -22.56 14.31
C ALA A 15 1.88 -22.77 14.49
N LYS A 16 2.73 -22.31 13.55
CA LYS A 16 4.20 -22.33 13.67
C LYS A 16 4.72 -21.46 14.82
N CYS A 17 3.93 -20.49 15.30
CA CYS A 17 4.33 -19.57 16.37
C CYS A 17 4.45 -20.29 17.72
N ASN A 18 5.67 -20.46 18.22
CA ASN A 18 5.97 -21.02 19.55
C ASN A 18 6.07 -19.98 20.67
N LYS A 19 5.71 -18.70 20.40
CA LYS A 19 5.74 -17.58 21.35
C LYS A 19 7.11 -17.31 22.02
N CYS A 20 8.22 -17.72 21.42
CA CYS A 20 9.59 -17.55 21.94
C CYS A 20 10.01 -16.10 22.24
N GLY A 21 9.48 -15.11 21.51
CA GLY A 21 9.76 -13.68 21.77
C GLY A 21 10.87 -13.04 20.94
N PHE A 22 11.55 -13.76 20.04
CA PHE A 22 12.58 -13.15 19.15
C PHE A 22 12.06 -11.98 18.30
N CYS A 23 10.77 -11.98 17.98
CA CYS A 23 10.11 -10.91 17.24
C CYS A 23 9.92 -9.60 18.03
N LEU A 24 10.01 -9.63 19.36
CA LEU A 24 9.72 -8.48 20.24
C LEU A 24 10.67 -7.29 20.02
N PRO A 25 12.01 -7.44 20.08
CA PRO A 25 12.93 -6.32 19.88
C PRO A 25 12.85 -5.72 18.48
N SER A 26 12.43 -6.49 17.47
CA SER A 26 12.30 -6.02 16.09
C SER A 26 11.00 -5.27 15.81
N CYS A 27 10.03 -5.28 16.73
CA CYS A 27 8.70 -4.71 16.49
C CYS A 27 8.60 -3.27 17.03
N PRO A 28 8.56 -2.23 16.17
CA PRO A 28 8.55 -0.84 16.62
C PRO A 28 7.29 -0.51 17.42
N THR A 29 6.12 -1.05 17.03
CA THR A 29 4.86 -0.79 17.73
C THR A 29 4.86 -1.38 19.13
N TYR A 30 5.47 -2.55 19.32
CA TYR A 30 5.64 -3.15 20.64
C TYR A 30 6.64 -2.37 21.50
N LEU A 31 7.75 -1.92 20.91
CA LEU A 31 8.76 -1.14 21.64
C LEU A 31 8.17 0.13 22.26
N VAL A 32 7.19 0.75 21.59
CA VAL A 32 6.47 1.93 22.10
C VAL A 32 5.35 1.54 23.06
N LYS A 33 4.50 0.56 22.71
CA LYS A 33 3.29 0.22 23.49
C LYS A 33 3.56 -0.63 24.73
N LYS A 34 4.65 -1.42 24.72
CA LYS A 34 5.04 -2.37 25.78
C LYS A 34 3.93 -3.34 26.24
N SER A 35 2.93 -3.58 25.40
CA SER A 35 1.81 -4.48 25.66
C SER A 35 1.85 -5.66 24.69
N GLU A 36 1.65 -6.86 25.23
CA GLU A 36 1.75 -8.12 24.49
C GLU A 36 0.80 -8.16 23.28
N ALA A 37 -0.41 -7.59 23.39
CA ALA A 37 -1.38 -7.52 22.29
C ALA A 37 -0.86 -6.77 21.05
N TYR A 38 0.07 -5.84 21.23
CA TYR A 38 0.68 -5.04 20.16
C TYR A 38 2.02 -5.62 19.67
N SER A 39 2.41 -6.78 20.19
CA SER A 39 3.57 -7.54 19.74
C SER A 39 3.26 -8.43 18.53
N PRO A 40 4.27 -8.86 17.75
CA PRO A 40 4.02 -9.75 16.63
C PRO A 40 3.44 -11.10 17.07
N ARG A 41 3.99 -11.71 18.13
CA ARG A 41 3.48 -12.99 18.64
C ARG A 41 2.09 -12.86 19.30
N GLY A 42 1.79 -11.72 19.93
CA GLY A 42 0.47 -11.43 20.46
C GLY A 42 -0.56 -11.26 19.36
N ARG A 43 -0.21 -10.58 18.26
CA ARG A 43 -1.08 -10.50 17.07
C ARG A 43 -1.30 -11.86 16.42
N ASN A 44 -0.26 -12.70 16.33
CA ASN A 44 -0.43 -14.09 15.88
C ASN A 44 -1.39 -14.86 16.80
N ALA A 45 -1.30 -14.66 18.12
CA ALA A 45 -2.24 -15.28 19.05
C ALA A 45 -3.68 -14.77 18.83
N ILE A 46 -3.89 -13.47 18.62
CA ILE A 46 -5.20 -12.89 18.28
C ILE A 46 -5.75 -13.54 17.00
N THR A 47 -4.93 -13.61 15.94
CA THR A 47 -5.33 -14.24 14.66
C THR A 47 -5.68 -15.71 14.85
N ARG A 48 -4.87 -16.47 15.59
CA ARG A 48 -5.15 -17.88 15.88
C ARG A 48 -6.44 -18.06 16.67
N PHE A 49 -6.64 -17.32 17.76
CA PHE A 49 -7.82 -17.47 18.60
C PHE A 49 -9.11 -17.01 17.90
N ALA A 50 -9.02 -16.01 17.01
CA ALA A 50 -10.14 -15.66 16.14
C ALA A 50 -10.50 -16.82 15.19
N ILE A 51 -9.50 -17.49 14.60
CA ILE A 51 -9.70 -18.66 13.73
C ILE A 51 -10.28 -19.87 14.49
N GLU A 52 -9.82 -20.09 15.71
CA GLU A 52 -10.26 -21.18 16.60
C GLU A 52 -11.60 -20.87 17.28
N ASN A 53 -12.25 -19.74 16.96
CA ASN A 53 -13.50 -19.28 17.57
C ASN A 53 -13.43 -19.21 19.11
N SER A 54 -12.24 -18.92 19.64
CA SER A 54 -11.93 -18.80 21.07
C SER A 54 -11.75 -17.35 21.51
N LEU A 55 -11.85 -16.40 20.58
CA LEU A 55 -11.78 -14.96 20.81
C LEU A 55 -12.70 -14.24 19.82
N ASP A 56 -13.60 -13.41 20.35
CA ASP A 56 -14.43 -12.54 19.53
C ASP A 56 -13.63 -11.33 19.03
N LEU A 57 -13.85 -10.97 17.76
CA LEU A 57 -13.32 -9.74 17.19
C LEU A 57 -14.08 -8.55 17.78
N ASN A 58 -13.33 -7.55 18.22
CA ASN A 58 -13.84 -6.36 18.88
C ASN A 58 -12.89 -5.16 18.66
N ALA A 59 -13.19 -4.02 19.30
CA ALA A 59 -12.40 -2.80 19.19
C ALA A 59 -10.93 -2.95 19.66
N ASP A 60 -10.63 -3.85 20.59
CA ASP A 60 -9.26 -4.03 21.06
C ASP A 60 -8.45 -4.93 20.14
N THR A 61 -9.06 -5.98 19.56
CA THR A 61 -8.43 -6.78 18.52
C THR A 61 -8.19 -5.97 17.25
N GLU A 62 -9.12 -5.08 16.89
CA GLU A 62 -8.98 -4.13 15.79
C GLU A 62 -7.75 -3.26 16.00
N LYS A 63 -7.69 -2.51 17.11
CA LYS A 63 -6.53 -1.65 17.43
C LYS A 63 -5.21 -2.41 17.40
N ALA A 64 -5.17 -3.61 17.99
CA ALA A 64 -3.96 -4.43 18.02
C ALA A 64 -3.46 -4.76 16.61
N ILE A 65 -4.35 -5.18 15.71
CA ILE A 65 -4.04 -5.62 14.34
C ILE A 65 -3.76 -4.44 13.41
N PHE A 66 -4.56 -3.38 13.46
CA PHE A 66 -4.40 -2.20 12.59
C PHE A 66 -3.24 -1.29 13.01
N THR A 67 -2.77 -1.36 14.25
CA THR A 67 -1.53 -0.66 14.67
C THR A 67 -0.27 -1.28 14.05
N CYS A 68 -0.32 -2.47 13.46
CA CYS A 68 0.84 -3.09 12.80
C CYS A 68 1.30 -2.26 11.58
N LEU A 69 2.59 -2.00 11.42
CA LEU A 69 3.10 -1.26 10.26
C LEU A 69 3.25 -2.12 8.99
N GLY A 70 3.18 -3.45 9.11
CA GLY A 70 3.38 -4.35 7.98
C GLY A 70 4.82 -4.41 7.45
N CYS A 71 5.82 -3.98 8.24
CA CYS A 71 7.22 -3.88 7.78
C CYS A 71 7.95 -5.22 7.61
N GLY A 72 7.40 -6.33 8.11
CA GLY A 72 8.03 -7.66 7.97
C GLY A 72 9.25 -7.94 8.85
N ALA A 73 9.75 -6.97 9.64
CA ALA A 73 10.93 -7.16 10.49
C ALA A 73 10.80 -8.34 11.48
N CYS A 74 9.59 -8.59 11.99
CA CYS A 74 9.30 -9.72 12.86
C CYS A 74 9.42 -11.09 12.16
N ALA A 75 9.08 -11.18 10.87
CA ALA A 75 9.22 -12.40 10.10
C ALA A 75 10.71 -12.70 9.82
N ALA A 76 11.51 -11.67 9.50
CA ALA A 76 12.95 -11.80 9.32
C ALA A 76 13.68 -12.29 10.59
N ALA A 77 13.21 -11.88 11.78
CA ALA A 77 13.78 -12.32 13.05
C ALA A 77 13.21 -13.66 13.58
N CYS A 78 12.24 -14.26 12.88
CA CYS A 78 11.52 -15.42 13.40
C CYS A 78 12.24 -16.74 13.13
N LEU A 79 12.66 -17.44 14.20
CA LEU A 79 13.27 -18.78 14.09
C LEU A 79 12.34 -19.81 13.46
N SER A 80 11.04 -19.75 13.77
CA SER A 80 10.03 -20.63 13.18
C SER A 80 9.54 -20.16 11.80
N SER A 81 10.12 -19.07 11.27
CA SER A 81 9.81 -18.47 9.97
C SER A 81 8.32 -18.16 9.74
N VAL A 82 7.63 -17.74 10.82
CA VAL A 82 6.20 -17.35 10.76
C VAL A 82 6.06 -16.10 9.90
N GLN A 83 5.26 -16.17 8.84
CA GLN A 83 4.92 -15.05 7.95
C GLN A 83 3.90 -14.10 8.61
N THR A 84 4.32 -13.50 9.71
CA THR A 84 3.46 -12.66 10.56
C THR A 84 2.89 -11.49 9.77
N LYS A 85 3.64 -10.88 8.85
CA LYS A 85 3.14 -9.80 7.98
C LYS A 85 1.87 -10.24 7.26
N ASP A 86 1.92 -11.35 6.54
CA ASP A 86 0.83 -11.79 5.68
C ASP A 86 -0.39 -12.21 6.52
N LEU A 87 -0.15 -12.88 7.66
CA LEU A 87 -1.20 -13.19 8.65
C LEU A 87 -1.94 -11.93 9.12
N ILE A 88 -1.23 -10.82 9.37
CA ILE A 88 -1.87 -9.56 9.78
C ILE A 88 -2.75 -9.01 8.67
N PHE A 89 -2.29 -9.00 7.42
CA PHE A 89 -3.07 -8.44 6.31
C PHE A 89 -4.33 -9.28 6.04
N GLN A 90 -4.20 -10.60 6.05
CA GLN A 90 -5.36 -11.52 5.96
C GLN A 90 -6.34 -11.31 7.13
N ASN A 91 -5.81 -11.09 8.34
CA ASN A 91 -6.66 -10.79 9.50
C ASN A 91 -7.39 -9.45 9.36
N ARG A 92 -6.75 -8.42 8.79
CA ARG A 92 -7.41 -7.14 8.49
C ARG A 92 -8.59 -7.32 7.56
N GLU A 93 -8.42 -8.07 6.47
CA GLU A 93 -9.53 -8.38 5.56
C GLU A 93 -10.69 -9.09 6.26
N CYS A 94 -10.39 -10.03 7.16
CA CYS A 94 -11.40 -10.70 7.96
C CYS A 94 -12.10 -9.78 8.97
N GLN A 95 -11.38 -8.83 9.57
CA GLN A 95 -11.99 -7.86 10.47
C GLN A 95 -12.84 -6.85 9.70
N VAL A 96 -12.40 -6.42 8.52
CA VAL A 96 -13.17 -5.56 7.60
C VAL A 96 -14.49 -6.22 7.20
N ASP A 97 -14.47 -7.49 6.80
CA ASP A 97 -15.66 -8.28 6.45
C ASP A 97 -16.70 -8.31 7.59
N ARG A 98 -16.24 -8.22 8.84
CA ARG A 98 -17.08 -8.21 10.05
C ARG A 98 -17.38 -6.80 10.58
N GLY A 99 -16.97 -5.74 9.90
CA GLY A 99 -17.22 -4.36 10.30
C GLY A 99 -16.28 -3.80 11.39
N PHE A 100 -15.18 -4.49 11.69
CA PHE A 100 -14.18 -4.05 12.67
C PHE A 100 -12.95 -3.46 11.97
N TYR A 101 -12.95 -2.15 11.74
CA TYR A 101 -11.79 -1.46 11.15
C TYR A 101 -11.78 0.03 11.50
N PRO A 102 -10.60 0.69 11.45
CA PRO A 102 -10.47 2.10 11.77
C PRO A 102 -11.35 2.99 10.88
N LYS A 103 -11.95 4.04 11.47
CA LYS A 103 -12.70 5.06 10.70
C LYS A 103 -11.86 5.71 9.59
N VAL A 104 -10.55 5.82 9.78
CA VAL A 104 -9.63 6.34 8.76
C VAL A 104 -9.59 5.48 7.50
N ALA A 105 -9.76 4.16 7.60
CA ALA A 105 -9.85 3.29 6.43
C ALA A 105 -11.12 3.56 5.61
N LYS A 106 -12.26 3.86 6.26
CA LYS A 106 -13.48 4.28 5.57
C LYS A 106 -13.28 5.60 4.82
N ARG A 107 -12.59 6.57 5.45
CA ARG A 107 -12.28 7.86 4.83
C ARG A 107 -11.37 7.68 3.62
N LEU A 108 -10.34 6.86 3.74
CA LEU A 108 -9.41 6.55 2.64
C LEU A 108 -10.15 6.02 1.40
N VAL A 109 -11.06 5.06 1.58
CA VAL A 109 -11.87 4.53 0.47
C VAL A 109 -12.66 5.65 -0.20
N LYS A 110 -13.34 6.47 0.59
CA LYS A 110 -14.14 7.58 0.06
C LYS A 110 -13.29 8.56 -0.74
N THR A 111 -12.14 8.98 -0.21
CA THR A 111 -11.19 9.86 -0.92
C THR A 111 -10.73 9.23 -2.23
N LEU A 112 -10.37 7.94 -2.24
CA LEU A 112 -9.98 7.26 -3.49
C LEU A 112 -11.13 7.08 -4.49
N GLU A 113 -12.37 6.99 -4.01
CA GLU A 113 -13.58 6.94 -4.86
C GLU A 113 -13.90 8.32 -5.47
N GLU A 114 -13.60 9.42 -4.77
CA GLU A 114 -13.91 10.79 -5.19
C GLU A 114 -12.78 11.46 -5.98
N SER A 115 -11.57 11.53 -5.41
CA SER A 115 -10.44 12.29 -5.97
C SER A 115 -9.40 11.41 -6.66
N ARG A 116 -9.52 10.08 -6.58
CA ARG A 116 -8.58 9.11 -7.20
C ARG A 116 -7.14 9.23 -6.71
N ASN A 117 -6.89 10.02 -5.67
CA ASN A 117 -5.61 10.21 -5.01
C ASN A 117 -5.76 10.10 -3.48
N ILE A 118 -4.67 10.22 -2.72
CA ILE A 118 -4.69 10.06 -1.26
C ILE A 118 -4.76 11.38 -0.49
N SER A 119 -4.63 12.51 -1.17
CA SER A 119 -4.52 13.83 -0.57
C SER A 119 -5.82 14.63 -0.63
N ASP A 120 -6.80 14.17 -1.42
CA ASP A 120 -8.08 14.86 -1.64
C ASP A 120 -7.95 16.15 -2.46
N ASP A 121 -6.83 16.28 -3.18
CA ASP A 121 -6.56 17.40 -4.09
C ASP A 121 -7.21 17.16 -5.46
N ASP A 122 -7.31 18.21 -6.28
CA ASP A 122 -7.76 18.08 -7.65
C ASP A 122 -6.77 17.21 -8.44
N GLN A 123 -7.32 16.35 -9.28
CA GLN A 123 -6.54 15.44 -10.06
C GLN A 123 -5.83 16.16 -11.21
N ASP A 124 -6.35 17.29 -11.68
CA ASP A 124 -5.71 18.13 -12.71
C ASP A 124 -4.39 18.76 -12.19
N ASP A 125 -4.28 19.00 -10.87
CA ASP A 125 -3.09 19.56 -10.21
C ASP A 125 -1.95 18.53 -10.09
N ARG A 126 -2.16 17.28 -10.51
CA ARG A 126 -1.21 16.18 -10.30
C ARG A 126 0.17 16.40 -10.95
N ALA A 127 0.20 17.18 -12.02
CA ALA A 127 1.40 17.49 -12.78
C ALA A 127 2.13 18.77 -12.30
N GLU A 128 1.62 19.50 -11.31
CA GLU A 128 2.20 20.79 -10.86
C GLU A 128 3.67 20.69 -10.40
N TRP A 129 4.14 19.51 -9.98
CA TRP A 129 5.56 19.30 -9.67
C TRP A 129 6.51 19.63 -10.83
N GLN A 130 6.00 19.65 -12.07
CA GLN A 130 6.73 20.06 -13.27
C GLN A 130 7.20 21.51 -13.21
N GLU A 131 6.51 22.39 -12.47
CA GLU A 131 6.89 23.80 -12.28
C GLU A 131 8.27 23.96 -11.58
N LEU A 132 8.76 22.90 -10.92
CA LEU A 132 10.11 22.86 -10.35
C LEU A 132 11.22 22.69 -11.42
N ILE A 133 10.85 22.53 -12.68
CA ILE A 133 11.73 22.43 -13.83
C ILE A 133 11.63 23.75 -14.62
N LYS A 134 12.77 24.45 -14.74
CA LYS A 134 12.82 25.71 -15.48
C LYS A 134 12.68 25.45 -16.98
N ASP A 135 12.09 26.42 -17.67
CA ASP A 135 11.98 26.47 -19.14
C ASP A 135 11.24 25.27 -19.75
N LEU A 136 10.31 24.71 -18.97
CA LEU A 136 9.47 23.58 -19.37
C LEU A 136 8.12 24.09 -19.90
N PRO A 137 7.61 23.61 -21.05
CA PRO A 137 6.23 23.83 -21.47
C PRO A 137 5.23 23.32 -20.41
N GLU A 138 4.02 23.91 -20.35
CA GLU A 138 2.97 23.53 -19.39
C GLU A 138 2.53 22.06 -19.51
N ASP A 139 2.51 21.50 -20.72
CA ASP A 139 2.10 20.12 -21.04
C ASP A 139 3.29 19.17 -21.24
N ALA A 140 4.46 19.55 -20.74
CA ALA A 140 5.65 18.76 -20.95
C ALA A 140 5.52 17.35 -20.37
N PHE A 141 6.15 16.41 -21.08
CA PHE A 141 6.12 14.98 -20.76
C PHE A 141 4.73 14.31 -20.82
N GLU A 142 3.65 14.98 -21.23
CA GLU A 142 2.33 14.37 -21.43
C GLU A 142 2.08 14.04 -22.91
N LYS A 143 2.84 13.07 -23.41
CA LYS A 143 2.73 12.60 -24.80
C LYS A 143 1.60 11.60 -24.95
N GLU A 144 0.89 11.67 -26.08
CA GLU A 144 -0.12 10.67 -26.47
C GLU A 144 0.43 9.24 -26.53
N ARG A 145 1.72 9.09 -26.93
CA ARG A 145 2.40 7.80 -27.00
C ARG A 145 3.85 7.89 -26.59
N SER A 146 4.35 6.86 -25.92
CA SER A 146 5.77 6.70 -25.62
C SER A 146 6.10 5.26 -25.22
N ASP A 147 7.34 4.82 -25.47
CA ASP A 147 7.80 3.47 -25.10
C ASP A 147 7.95 3.28 -23.58
N ILE A 148 8.12 4.37 -22.82
CA ILE A 148 8.29 4.37 -21.37
C ILE A 148 7.26 5.27 -20.72
N LEU A 149 6.55 4.75 -19.71
CA LEU A 149 5.72 5.55 -18.82
C LEU A 149 6.46 5.77 -17.48
N PHE A 150 6.57 7.02 -17.04
CA PHE A 150 6.96 7.32 -15.67
C PHE A 150 5.70 7.49 -14.80
N PHE A 151 5.42 6.51 -13.94
CA PHE A 151 4.33 6.57 -12.98
C PHE A 151 4.81 7.30 -11.72
N VAL A 152 4.29 8.51 -11.51
CA VAL A 152 4.76 9.47 -10.50
C VAL A 152 4.28 9.06 -9.11
N GLY A 153 3.00 8.74 -8.98
CA GLY A 153 2.35 8.38 -7.73
C GLY A 153 1.95 9.57 -6.86
N CYS A 154 0.83 9.41 -6.14
CA CYS A 154 0.17 10.50 -5.42
C CYS A 154 1.06 11.29 -4.45
N VAL A 155 1.91 10.61 -3.68
CA VAL A 155 2.76 11.28 -2.67
C VAL A 155 3.73 12.25 -3.34
N ALA A 156 4.35 11.80 -4.44
CA ALA A 156 5.31 12.60 -5.19
C ALA A 156 4.63 13.74 -5.96
N SER A 157 3.39 13.54 -6.42
CA SER A 157 2.60 14.56 -7.11
C SER A 157 2.12 15.67 -6.17
N PHE A 158 1.52 15.33 -5.03
CA PHE A 158 0.72 16.28 -4.25
C PHE A 158 1.37 16.79 -2.96
N PHE A 159 2.48 16.21 -2.50
CA PHE A 159 3.12 16.65 -1.26
C PHE A 159 4.36 17.50 -1.57
N PRO A 160 4.33 18.83 -1.36
CA PRO A 160 5.40 19.74 -1.83
C PRO A 160 6.80 19.39 -1.32
N MET A 161 6.89 18.81 -0.12
CA MET A 161 8.16 18.40 0.48
C MET A 161 8.93 17.36 -0.36
N VAL A 162 8.25 16.62 -1.25
CA VAL A 162 8.83 15.52 -2.02
C VAL A 162 8.65 15.65 -3.54
N GLN A 163 8.01 16.72 -4.04
CA GLN A 163 7.86 16.99 -5.48
C GLN A 163 9.20 17.15 -6.23
N LYS A 164 10.30 17.39 -5.52
CA LYS A 164 11.65 17.35 -6.11
C LYS A 164 12.04 15.95 -6.63
N ILE A 165 11.43 14.88 -6.14
CA ILE A 165 11.70 13.51 -6.59
C ILE A 165 11.28 13.33 -8.06
N PRO A 166 10.01 13.53 -8.45
CA PRO A 166 9.60 13.39 -9.84
C PRO A 166 10.27 14.43 -10.75
N ALA A 167 10.44 15.67 -10.28
CA ALA A 167 11.14 16.71 -11.04
C ALA A 167 12.58 16.30 -11.42
N ASN A 168 13.33 15.72 -10.48
CA ASN A 168 14.69 15.25 -10.75
C ASN A 168 14.72 13.97 -11.58
N MET A 169 13.77 13.06 -11.39
CA MET A 169 13.66 11.86 -12.23
C MET A 169 13.37 12.24 -13.69
N ALA A 170 12.43 13.15 -13.93
CA ALA A 170 12.12 13.65 -15.28
C ALA A 170 13.35 14.31 -15.94
N LYS A 171 14.10 15.14 -15.20
CA LYS A 171 15.37 15.72 -15.67
C LYS A 171 16.39 14.64 -16.04
N ILE A 172 16.55 13.59 -15.23
CA ILE A 172 17.47 12.49 -15.51
C ILE A 172 17.05 11.75 -16.79
N LEU A 173 15.76 11.44 -16.95
CA LEU A 173 15.24 10.77 -18.15
C LEU A 173 15.44 11.63 -19.40
N GLN A 174 15.20 12.94 -19.30
CA GLN A 174 15.44 13.89 -20.39
C GLN A 174 16.93 13.98 -20.77
N MET A 175 17.83 14.12 -19.78
CA MET A 175 19.28 14.16 -20.02
C MET A 175 19.82 12.85 -20.58
N ALA A 176 19.18 11.72 -20.28
CA ALA A 176 19.50 10.42 -20.82
C ALA A 176 18.83 10.15 -22.19
N GLU A 177 18.17 11.16 -22.77
CA GLU A 177 17.46 11.09 -24.05
C GLU A 177 16.45 9.94 -24.11
N VAL A 178 15.85 9.62 -22.96
CA VAL A 178 14.84 8.58 -22.86
C VAL A 178 13.52 9.14 -23.39
N ASP A 179 12.93 8.48 -24.38
CA ASP A 179 11.56 8.76 -24.76
C ASP A 179 10.62 8.22 -23.67
N PHE A 180 10.12 9.12 -22.84
CA PHE A 180 9.11 8.82 -21.82
C PHE A 180 7.92 9.78 -21.88
N THR A 181 6.84 9.36 -21.22
CA THR A 181 5.65 10.16 -20.92
C THR A 181 5.21 9.96 -19.47
N ILE A 182 4.32 10.82 -18.97
CA ILE A 182 3.57 10.66 -17.72
C ILE A 182 2.07 10.64 -18.03
N LEU A 183 1.24 10.24 -17.06
CA LEU A 183 -0.21 10.25 -17.22
C LEU A 183 -0.88 11.55 -16.76
N GLY A 184 -0.17 12.48 -16.12
CA GLY A 184 -0.77 13.71 -15.60
C GLY A 184 -2.02 13.42 -14.75
N GLY A 185 -3.09 14.17 -14.99
CA GLY A 185 -4.39 13.96 -14.35
C GLY A 185 -5.06 12.60 -14.63
N ASP A 186 -4.65 11.87 -15.67
CA ASP A 186 -5.15 10.51 -15.89
C ASP A 186 -4.55 9.46 -14.94
N GLU A 187 -3.52 9.78 -14.14
CA GLU A 187 -2.90 8.81 -13.23
C GLU A 187 -3.71 8.57 -11.95
N TRP A 188 -4.40 7.43 -11.84
CA TRP A 188 -5.08 7.10 -10.58
C TRP A 188 -4.11 6.48 -9.58
N CYS A 189 -4.41 6.66 -8.28
CA CYS A 189 -3.64 6.06 -7.20
C CYS A 189 -3.36 4.58 -7.45
N CYS A 190 -2.13 4.13 -7.16
CA CYS A 190 -1.78 2.72 -7.26
C CYS A 190 -2.60 1.81 -6.32
N GLY A 191 -3.32 2.36 -5.34
CA GLY A 191 -4.21 1.62 -4.45
C GLY A 191 -3.52 0.86 -3.30
N PHE A 192 -2.19 0.93 -3.17
CA PHE A 192 -1.45 0.32 -2.05
C PHE A 192 -2.07 0.56 -0.65
N PRO A 193 -2.56 1.78 -0.31
CA PRO A 193 -3.18 2.02 0.99
C PRO A 193 -4.41 1.13 1.28
N LEU A 194 -5.17 0.71 0.27
CA LEU A 194 -6.34 -0.16 0.42
C LEU A 194 -5.95 -1.55 0.93
N VAL A 195 -4.81 -2.07 0.46
CA VAL A 195 -4.23 -3.34 0.93
C VAL A 195 -3.89 -3.23 2.42
N GLY A 196 -3.24 -2.12 2.81
CA GLY A 196 -2.95 -1.81 4.21
C GLY A 196 -4.22 -1.69 5.07
N ALA A 197 -5.31 -1.18 4.50
CA ALA A 197 -6.61 -1.04 5.14
C ALA A 197 -7.43 -2.35 5.21
N GLY A 198 -6.93 -3.46 4.63
CA GLY A 198 -7.65 -4.73 4.59
C GLY A 198 -8.80 -4.75 3.59
N MET A 199 -8.73 -3.93 2.53
CA MET A 199 -9.74 -3.82 1.47
C MET A 199 -9.11 -4.01 0.08
N PRO A 200 -8.32 -5.07 -0.16
CA PRO A 200 -7.62 -5.26 -1.43
C PRO A 200 -8.57 -5.41 -2.62
N GLU A 201 -9.81 -5.84 -2.42
CA GLU A 201 -10.82 -5.97 -3.48
C GLU A 201 -11.16 -4.62 -4.14
N LYS A 202 -11.01 -3.50 -3.40
CA LYS A 202 -11.22 -2.15 -3.92
C LYS A 202 -10.11 -1.66 -4.85
N LEU A 203 -9.01 -2.40 -4.96
CA LEU A 203 -7.91 -2.09 -5.88
C LEU A 203 -8.32 -2.25 -7.35
N GLU A 204 -9.27 -3.13 -7.65
CA GLU A 204 -9.53 -3.61 -9.01
C GLU A 204 -9.94 -2.49 -9.97
N GLU A 205 -10.74 -1.52 -9.50
CA GLU A 205 -11.14 -0.36 -10.31
C GLU A 205 -9.93 0.52 -10.67
N LEU A 206 -9.10 0.84 -9.68
CA LEU A 206 -7.88 1.64 -9.86
C LEU A 206 -6.89 0.94 -10.79
N LYS A 207 -6.73 -0.38 -10.61
CA LYS A 207 -5.87 -1.22 -11.43
C LYS A 207 -6.33 -1.25 -12.87
N LYS A 208 -7.62 -1.47 -13.12
CA LYS A 208 -8.18 -1.52 -14.46
C LYS A 208 -7.98 -0.21 -15.22
N HIS A 209 -8.28 0.93 -14.59
CA HIS A 209 -8.07 2.26 -15.19
C HIS A 209 -6.60 2.47 -15.55
N ASN A 210 -5.70 2.26 -14.60
CA ASN A 210 -4.28 2.50 -14.81
C ASN A 210 -3.67 1.59 -15.90
N LEU A 211 -4.06 0.31 -15.94
CA LEU A 211 -3.64 -0.61 -17.00
C LEU A 211 -4.17 -0.20 -18.37
N GLN A 212 -5.42 0.29 -18.42
CA GLN A 212 -5.99 0.82 -19.64
C GLN A 212 -5.20 2.03 -20.16
N LYS A 213 -4.90 3.00 -19.28
CA LYS A 213 -4.12 4.19 -19.65
C LYS A 213 -2.71 3.85 -20.13
N VAL A 214 -2.04 2.89 -19.49
CA VAL A 214 -0.75 2.36 -19.97
C VAL A 214 -0.86 1.79 -21.38
N ALA A 215 -1.92 1.02 -21.65
CA ALA A 215 -2.15 0.41 -22.96
C ALA A 215 -2.45 1.45 -24.04
N GLU A 216 -3.24 2.48 -23.74
CA GLU A 216 -3.58 3.59 -24.64
C GLU A 216 -2.32 4.36 -25.09
N VAL A 217 -1.43 4.64 -24.14
CA VAL A 217 -0.12 5.28 -24.37
C VAL A 217 0.85 4.37 -25.14
N GLY A 218 0.66 3.06 -25.08
CA GLY A 218 1.52 2.07 -25.75
C GLY A 218 2.86 1.83 -25.04
N ALA A 219 2.95 2.13 -23.73
CA ALA A 219 4.19 1.98 -22.98
C ALA A 219 4.58 0.51 -22.79
N LYS A 220 5.84 0.20 -23.06
CA LYS A 220 6.44 -1.15 -22.92
C LYS A 220 7.09 -1.35 -21.55
N LYS A 221 7.51 -0.26 -20.92
CA LYS A 221 8.14 -0.25 -19.60
C LYS A 221 7.53 0.85 -18.74
N ILE A 222 7.43 0.59 -17.46
CA ILE A 222 6.98 1.58 -16.48
C ILE A 222 8.12 1.82 -15.48
N VAL A 223 8.41 3.09 -15.23
CA VAL A 223 9.38 3.57 -14.25
C VAL A 223 8.63 4.06 -13.02
N PHE A 224 9.18 3.77 -11.84
CA PHE A 224 8.60 4.18 -10.56
C PHE A 224 9.70 4.74 -9.66
N THR A 225 9.40 5.84 -8.96
CA THR A 225 10.22 6.34 -7.84
C THR A 225 9.66 5.88 -6.49
N CYS A 226 8.39 5.47 -6.44
CA CYS A 226 7.71 4.98 -5.26
C CYS A 226 7.78 3.44 -5.16
N PRO A 227 8.44 2.87 -4.13
CA PRO A 227 8.50 1.42 -3.92
C PRO A 227 7.13 0.77 -3.75
N SER A 228 6.16 1.47 -3.13
CA SER A 228 4.80 0.96 -2.94
C SER A 228 4.01 0.90 -4.24
N CYS A 229 4.23 1.86 -5.16
CA CYS A 229 3.66 1.81 -6.50
C CYS A 229 4.25 0.61 -7.25
N LEU A 230 5.58 0.47 -7.30
CA LEU A 230 6.23 -0.68 -7.93
C LEU A 230 5.72 -2.02 -7.35
N HIS A 231 5.61 -2.11 -6.03
CA HIS A 231 5.12 -3.32 -5.37
C HIS A 231 3.70 -3.66 -5.81
N THR A 232 2.80 -2.68 -5.81
CA THR A 232 1.40 -2.88 -6.21
C THR A 232 1.32 -3.34 -7.65
N TRP A 233 1.97 -2.62 -8.57
CA TRP A 233 1.96 -2.95 -10.00
C TRP A 233 2.57 -4.31 -10.34
N LYS A 234 3.58 -4.74 -9.57
CA LYS A 234 4.31 -5.98 -9.85
C LYS A 234 3.68 -7.22 -9.21
N HIS A 235 2.99 -7.07 -8.09
CA HIS A 235 2.60 -8.20 -7.23
C HIS A 235 1.10 -8.30 -6.95
N LEU A 236 0.31 -7.28 -7.26
CA LEU A 236 -1.13 -7.22 -6.97
C LEU A 236 -1.95 -7.03 -8.25
#